data_AF-A0A5C4PP06-F1
#
_entry.id   AF-A0A5C4PP06-F1
#
_cell.length_a   1.000
_cell.length_b   1.000
_cell.length_c   1.000
_cell.angle_alpha   90.00
_cell.angle_beta   90.00
_cell.angle_gamma   90.00
#
_symmetry.space_group_name_H-M   'P 1'
#
loop_
_entity.id
_entity.type
_entity.pdbx_description
1 polymer ?
#
loop_
_entity_poly.entity_id
_entity_poly.type
_entity_poly.pdbx_seq_one_letter_code
_entity_poly.pdbx_strand_id
1 'polypeptide(L)'
;MKNILSHYEALPNGDYRNITTRKVIEGPIDIGHAYGWEHRRLSLAANELNFSRQEFNDYVNARPENFRLENMSINRSHVDEMPGNGHLDDIIRDMKKFRETGE
;
A
#
# COMPACT_ATOMS: atom_id res chain seq x y z
N MET A 1 4.84 -2.31 -10.56
CA MET A 1 4.54 -3.08 -9.34
C MET A 1 5.01 -4.52 -9.55
N LYS A 2 5.99 -5.01 -8.76
CA LYS A 2 6.25 -6.46 -8.73
C LYS A 2 4.93 -7.13 -8.29
N ASN A 3 4.58 -8.24 -8.95
CA ASN A 3 3.22 -8.78 -8.98
C ASN A 3 2.70 -9.12 -7.57
N ILE A 4 1.94 -8.21 -6.92
CA ILE A 4 1.37 -8.41 -5.57
C ILE A 4 0.58 -9.72 -5.50
N LEU A 5 -0.09 -10.11 -6.60
CA LEU A 5 -0.86 -11.33 -6.70
C LEU A 5 0.00 -12.60 -6.55
N SER A 6 1.32 -12.53 -6.77
CA SER A 6 2.22 -13.68 -6.57
C SER A 6 2.30 -14.16 -5.11
N HIS A 7 1.90 -13.32 -4.15
CA HIS A 7 1.82 -13.70 -2.73
C HIS A 7 0.49 -14.38 -2.37
N TYR A 8 -0.41 -14.57 -3.34
CA TYR A 8 -1.77 -15.05 -3.12
C TYR A 8 -2.13 -16.21 -4.04
N GLU A 9 -2.92 -17.11 -3.50
CA GLU A 9 -3.56 -18.20 -4.21
C GLU A 9 -5.04 -17.84 -4.41
N ALA A 10 -5.49 -17.77 -5.67
CA ALA A 10 -6.90 -17.55 -5.99
C ALA A 10 -7.72 -18.80 -5.63
N LEU A 11 -8.84 -18.61 -4.93
CA LEU A 11 -9.75 -19.68 -4.54
C LEU A 11 -10.93 -19.76 -5.51
N PRO A 12 -11.56 -20.94 -5.69
CA PRO A 12 -12.66 -21.13 -6.65
C PRO A 12 -13.90 -20.26 -6.39
N ASN A 13 -14.08 -19.76 -5.17
CA ASN A 13 -15.20 -18.90 -4.77
C ASN A 13 -14.95 -17.40 -5.04
N GLY A 14 -13.80 -17.03 -5.62
CA GLY A 14 -13.43 -15.63 -5.89
C GLY A 14 -12.63 -14.95 -4.77
N ASP A 15 -12.35 -15.67 -3.68
CA ASP A 15 -11.49 -15.20 -2.59
C ASP A 15 -10.01 -15.43 -2.90
N TYR A 16 -9.15 -14.84 -2.08
CA TYR A 16 -7.70 -15.01 -2.18
C TYR A 16 -7.13 -15.48 -0.85
N ARG A 17 -6.18 -16.42 -0.90
CA ARG A 17 -5.45 -16.89 0.28
C ARG A 17 -4.00 -16.43 0.22
N ASN A 18 -3.55 -15.70 1.24
CA ASN A 18 -2.14 -15.37 1.35
C ASN A 18 -1.32 -16.66 1.53
N ILE A 19 -0.31 -16.87 0.70
CA ILE A 19 0.45 -18.13 0.67
C ILE A 19 1.22 -18.33 1.98
N THR A 20 1.74 -17.26 2.57
CA THR A 20 2.55 -17.28 3.79
C THR A 20 1.71 -17.36 5.05
N THR A 21 0.76 -16.44 5.24
CA THR A 21 -0.03 -16.35 6.48
C THR A 21 -1.24 -17.28 6.49
N ARG A 22 -1.60 -17.85 5.34
CA ARG A 22 -2.79 -18.68 5.11
C ARG A 22 -4.12 -17.96 5.38
N LYS A 23 -4.09 -16.65 5.63
CA LYS A 23 -5.28 -15.81 5.80
C LYS A 23 -6.05 -15.72 4.48
N VAL A 24 -7.36 -15.92 4.55
CA VAL A 24 -8.28 -15.72 3.43
C VAL A 24 -8.75 -14.27 3.41
N ILE A 25 -8.83 -13.71 2.21
CA ILE A 25 -9.35 -12.38 1.91
C ILE A 25 -10.57 -12.60 1.04
N GLU A 26 -11.72 -12.23 1.60
CA GLU A 26 -13.00 -12.36 0.94
C GLU A 26 -13.11 -11.37 -0.23
N GLY A 27 -13.55 -11.86 -1.38
CA GLY A 27 -13.85 -11.03 -2.54
C GLY A 27 -15.10 -10.16 -2.33
N PRO A 28 -15.28 -9.10 -3.12
CA PRO A 28 -14.35 -8.57 -4.11
C PRO A 28 -13.14 -7.87 -3.45
N ILE A 29 -12.00 -7.86 -4.15
CA ILE A 29 -10.72 -7.35 -3.62
C ILE A 29 -10.32 -6.02 -4.25
N ASP A 30 -9.64 -5.18 -3.47
CA ASP A 30 -8.83 -4.05 -3.93
C ASP A 30 -7.37 -4.24 -3.49
N ILE A 31 -6.44 -3.49 -4.08
CA ILE A 31 -5.07 -3.36 -3.54
C ILE A 31 -5.13 -2.27 -2.46
N GLY A 32 -5.05 -2.71 -1.20
CA GLY A 32 -5.01 -1.85 -0.03
C GLY A 32 -3.58 -1.53 0.42
N HIS A 33 -3.48 -0.82 1.54
CA HIS A 33 -2.22 -0.37 2.12
C HIS A 33 -1.93 -1.14 3.42
N ALA A 34 -0.66 -1.39 3.69
CA ALA A 34 -0.24 -1.79 5.02
C ALA A 34 -0.51 -0.65 6.02
N TYR A 35 -0.70 -1.01 7.29
CA TYR A 35 -0.88 -0.04 8.37
C TYR A 35 0.28 0.95 8.42
N GLY A 36 -0.01 2.25 8.53
CA GLY A 36 0.99 3.33 8.49
C GLY A 36 1.45 3.74 7.09
N TRP A 37 1.03 3.03 6.04
CA TRP A 37 1.32 3.31 4.63
C TRP A 37 0.07 3.74 3.86
N GLU A 38 -0.97 4.21 4.56
CA GLU A 38 -2.26 4.55 3.95
C GLU A 38 -2.09 5.60 2.84
N HIS A 39 -2.92 5.48 1.78
CA HIS A 39 -2.86 6.37 0.62
C HIS A 39 -2.82 7.86 1.00
N ARG A 40 -3.61 8.24 1.99
CA ARG A 40 -3.66 9.62 2.50
C ARG A 40 -2.30 10.10 2.99
N ARG A 41 -1.54 9.28 3.72
CA ARG A 41 -0.22 9.65 4.26
C ARG A 41 0.81 9.76 3.15
N LEU A 42 0.81 8.80 2.25
CA LEU A 42 1.65 8.80 1.06
C LEU A 42 1.40 10.05 0.21
N SER A 43 0.14 10.40 -0.03
CA SER A 43 -0.25 11.59 -0.79
C SER A 43 0.17 12.89 -0.09
N LEU A 44 0.03 12.98 1.23
CA LEU A 44 0.48 14.14 2.02
C LEU A 44 2.00 14.31 1.96
N ALA A 45 2.77 13.24 2.18
CA ALA A 45 4.24 13.27 2.10
C ALA A 45 4.73 13.65 0.70
N ALA A 46 4.09 13.09 -0.35
CA ALA A 46 4.39 13.42 -1.73
C ALA A 46 4.10 14.90 -2.04
N ASN A 47 3.01 15.44 -1.52
CA ASN A 47 2.67 16.85 -1.66
C ASN A 47 3.72 17.75 -1.00
N GLU A 48 4.12 17.42 0.24
CA GLU A 48 5.15 18.17 0.98
C GLU A 48 6.50 18.19 0.25
N LEU A 49 6.85 17.08 -0.43
CA LEU A 49 8.09 16.94 -1.19
C LEU A 49 7.99 17.43 -2.64
N ASN A 50 6.84 17.96 -3.06
CA ASN A 50 6.56 18.32 -4.45
C ASN A 50 6.89 17.15 -5.42
N PHE A 51 6.52 15.93 -5.06
CA PHE A 51 6.61 14.79 -5.96
C PHE A 51 5.67 14.99 -7.16
N SER A 52 6.20 14.78 -8.36
CA SER A 52 5.38 14.60 -9.54
C SER A 52 4.57 13.29 -9.43
N ARG A 53 3.48 13.20 -10.21
CA ARG A 53 2.70 11.95 -10.31
C ARG A 53 3.57 10.75 -10.71
N GLN A 54 4.57 10.98 -11.55
CA GLN A 54 5.47 9.93 -12.00
C GLN A 54 6.37 9.44 -10.86
N GLU A 55 7.05 10.35 -10.15
CA GLU A 55 7.89 9.98 -9.00
C GLU A 55 7.08 9.29 -7.90
N PHE A 56 5.85 9.74 -7.67
CA PHE A 56 4.95 9.10 -6.71
C PHE A 56 4.62 7.66 -7.11
N ASN A 57 4.28 7.44 -8.38
CA ASN A 57 4.02 6.10 -8.89
C ASN A 57 5.26 5.21 -8.82
N ASP A 58 6.44 5.75 -9.13
CA ASP A 58 7.70 5.01 -9.09
C ASP A 58 8.05 4.61 -7.66
N TYR A 59 7.89 5.53 -6.70
CA TYR A 59 8.05 5.28 -5.27
C TYR A 59 7.12 4.16 -4.76
N VAL A 60 5.83 4.26 -5.07
CA VAL A 60 4.82 3.26 -4.71
C VAL A 60 5.15 1.90 -5.34
N ASN A 61 5.57 1.88 -6.60
CA ASN A 61 5.91 0.65 -7.31
C ASN A 61 7.19 -0.02 -6.80
N ALA A 62 8.12 0.75 -6.22
CA ALA A 62 9.36 0.26 -5.64
C ALA A 62 9.15 -0.46 -4.29
N ARG A 63 8.01 -0.22 -3.63
CA ARG A 63 7.67 -0.76 -2.30
C ARG A 63 6.43 -1.68 -2.31
N PRO A 64 6.39 -2.73 -3.16
CA PRO A 64 5.23 -3.62 -3.26
C PRO A 64 4.88 -4.30 -1.92
N GLU A 65 5.83 -4.43 -1.00
CA GLU A 65 5.66 -4.98 0.35
C GLU A 65 4.75 -4.14 1.26
N ASN A 66 4.59 -2.85 0.97
CA ASN A 66 3.70 -1.96 1.71
C ASN A 66 2.24 -2.06 1.24
N PHE A 67 1.96 -2.91 0.26
CA PHE A 67 0.63 -3.09 -0.32
C PHE A 67 0.20 -4.54 -0.22
N ARG A 68 -1.09 -4.77 -0.08
CA ARG A 68 -1.67 -6.10 0.10
C ARG A 68 -3.07 -6.17 -0.49
N LEU A 69 -3.52 -7.38 -0.80
CA LEU A 69 -4.93 -7.58 -1.12
C LEU A 69 -5.78 -7.39 0.13
N GLU A 70 -6.84 -6.59 0.00
CA GLU A 70 -7.82 -6.34 1.04
C GLU A 70 -9.23 -6.50 0.47
N ASN A 71 -10.18 -6.83 1.34
CA ASN A 71 -11.59 -6.81 0.97
C ASN A 71 -11.97 -5.37 0.58
N MET A 72 -12.61 -5.22 -0.58
CA MET A 72 -12.96 -3.93 -1.17
C MET A 72 -13.82 -3.06 -0.25
N SER A 73 -14.78 -3.64 0.47
CA SER A 73 -15.64 -2.88 1.38
C SER A 73 -14.85 -2.32 2.55
N ILE A 74 -13.93 -3.11 3.12
CA ILE A 74 -13.09 -2.69 4.24
C ILE A 74 -12.15 -1.58 3.77
N ASN A 75 -11.44 -1.80 2.67
CA ASN A 75 -10.47 -0.85 2.11
C ASN A 75 -11.12 0.52 1.81
N ARG A 76 -12.31 0.53 1.20
CA ARG A 76 -13.01 1.78 0.83
C ARG A 76 -13.72 2.45 1.99
N SER A 77 -13.98 1.73 3.08
CA SER A 77 -14.60 2.30 4.27
C SER A 77 -13.63 3.14 5.11
N HIS A 78 -12.32 2.98 4.89
CA HIS A 78 -11.25 3.59 5.69
C HIS A 78 -11.34 3.27 7.20
N VAL A 79 -12.10 2.23 7.58
CA VAL A 79 -12.39 1.89 8.98
C VAL A 79 -11.13 1.54 9.78
N ASP A 80 -10.11 1.04 9.10
CA ASP A 80 -8.83 0.61 9.70
C ASP A 80 -7.71 1.65 9.53
N GLU A 81 -7.97 2.84 8.96
CA GLU A 81 -6.94 3.86 8.80
C GLU A 81 -6.54 4.49 10.13
N MET A 82 -5.22 4.67 10.35
CA MET A 82 -4.71 5.23 11.58
C MET A 82 -5.17 6.69 11.76
N PRO A 83 -5.77 7.06 12.91
CA PRO A 83 -6.16 8.43 13.16
C PRO A 83 -4.93 9.36 13.31
N GLY A 84 -5.08 10.61 12.88
CA GLY A 84 -4.02 11.63 12.98
C GLY A 84 -2.86 11.47 11.99
N ASN A 85 -1.78 12.24 12.19
CA ASN A 85 -0.66 12.36 11.25
C ASN A 85 0.65 11.66 11.72
N GLY A 86 0.61 10.78 12.72
CA GLY A 86 1.81 10.04 13.16
C GLY A 86 2.45 9.21 12.03
N HIS A 87 3.75 8.92 12.05
CA HIS A 87 4.47 8.25 10.95
C HIS A 87 4.62 9.01 9.62
N LEU A 88 4.10 10.23 9.48
CA LEU A 88 4.31 11.04 8.27
C LEU A 88 5.80 11.37 8.06
N ASP A 89 6.51 11.70 9.13
CA ASP A 89 7.95 11.99 9.08
C ASP A 89 8.79 10.81 8.57
N ASP A 90 8.39 9.59 8.92
CA ASP A 90 9.06 8.36 8.47
C ASP A 90 8.89 8.17 6.95
N ILE A 91 7.68 8.40 6.44
CA ILE A 91 7.38 8.34 5.00
C ILE A 91 8.13 9.44 4.25
N ILE A 92 8.13 10.66 4.77
CA ILE A 92 8.84 11.79 4.16
C ILE A 92 10.34 11.48 4.07
N ARG A 93 10.94 10.96 5.14
CA ARG A 93 12.36 10.57 5.15
C ARG A 93 12.65 9.48 4.13
N ASP A 94 11.78 8.48 4.04
CA ASP A 94 11.94 7.38 3.10
C ASP A 94 11.74 7.82 1.64
N MET A 95 10.77 8.69 1.34
CA MET A 95 10.60 9.31 0.02
C MET A 95 11.80 10.16 -0.40
N LYS A 96 12.38 10.94 0.53
CA LYS A 96 13.61 11.71 0.27
C LYS A 96 14.76 10.76 -0.10
N LYS A 97 14.95 9.70 0.69
CA LYS A 97 15.97 8.68 0.42
C LYS A 97 15.77 8.03 -0.95
N PHE A 98 14.53 7.69 -1.31
CA PHE A 98 14.22 7.13 -2.62
C PHE A 98 14.57 8.09 -3.76
N ARG A 99 14.26 9.38 -3.61
CA ARG A 99 14.61 10.39 -4.62
C ARG A 99 16.13 10.53 -4.79
N GLU A 100 16.90 10.36 -3.72
CA GLU A 100 18.37 10.47 -3.73
C GLU A 100 19.06 9.20 -4.25
N THR A 101 18.52 8.02 -3.95
CA THR A 101 19.20 6.73 -4.14
C THR A 101 18.52 5.79 -5.12
N GLY A 102 17.23 5.99 -5.39
CA GLY A 102 16.38 5.04 -6.11
C GLY A 102 15.95 3.82 -5.29
N GLU A 103 16.32 3.75 -4.00
CA GLU A 103 16.02 2.66 -3.07
C GLU A 103 15.04 3.09 -1.97
#